data_AF-A0A0F9KAS5-F1
#
_entry.id   AF-A0A0F9KAS5-F1
#
_cell.length_a   1.000
_cell.length_b   1.000
_cell.length_c   1.000
_cell.angle_alpha   90.00
_cell.angle_beta   90.00
_cell.angle_gamma   90.00
#
_symmetry.space_group_name_H-M   'P 1'
#
loop_
_entity.id
_entity.type
_entity.pdbx_description
1 polymer ?
#
loop_
_entity_poly.entity_id
_entity_poly.type
_entity_poly.pdbx_seq_one_letter_code
_entity_poly.pdbx_strand_id
1 'polypeptide(L)'
;MSEEKKEIKICAKHQDYRVPLIWTFAFMGAEYWCPYCGFAGSMLGSGIQVNESLELLKRKKAYEESTENYLHAQGTTYYSETKWKGKYIKPRDLPQEEKDRLAKIREEYKHNVKIEDAN
;
A
#
# COMPACT_ATOMS: atom_id res chain seq x y z
N MET A 1 -18.36 -28.55 9.91
CA MET A 1 -18.16 -27.17 9.41
C MET A 1 -16.75 -27.13 8.86
N SER A 2 -16.58 -27.07 7.54
CA SER A 2 -15.26 -26.93 6.94
C SER A 2 -14.70 -25.57 7.37
N GLU A 3 -13.53 -25.55 8.00
CA GLU A 3 -12.79 -24.31 8.20
C GLU A 3 -12.55 -23.70 6.81
N GLU A 4 -13.22 -22.59 6.51
CA GLU A 4 -12.88 -21.80 5.32
C GLU A 4 -11.42 -21.39 5.48
N LYS A 5 -10.56 -21.95 4.62
CA LYS A 5 -9.16 -21.55 4.57
C LYS A 5 -9.14 -20.07 4.19
N LYS A 6 -8.62 -19.24 5.08
CA LYS A 6 -8.45 -17.82 4.80
C LYS A 6 -7.46 -17.65 3.64
N GLU A 7 -7.79 -16.74 2.73
CA GLU A 7 -7.00 -16.46 1.55
C GLU A 7 -6.37 -15.08 1.63
N ILE A 8 -5.14 -14.99 1.15
CA ILE A 8 -4.40 -13.75 0.98
C ILE A 8 -4.08 -13.54 -0.49
N LYS A 9 -4.12 -12.28 -0.92
CA LYS A 9 -3.82 -11.89 -2.29
C LYS A 9 -2.35 -11.53 -2.44
N ILE A 10 -1.67 -12.15 -3.38
CA ILE A 10 -0.25 -11.90 -3.69
C ILE A 10 -0.08 -11.30 -5.09
N CYS A 11 1.03 -10.64 -5.34
CA CYS A 11 1.37 -10.07 -6.63
C CYS A 11 1.59 -11.17 -7.68
N ALA A 12 0.84 -11.12 -8.79
CA ALA A 12 0.97 -12.08 -9.88
C ALA A 12 2.34 -12.06 -10.59
N LYS A 13 3.07 -10.93 -10.50
CA LYS A 13 4.40 -10.75 -11.12
C LYS A 13 5.55 -11.25 -10.24
N HIS A 14 5.32 -11.49 -8.94
CA HIS A 14 6.37 -11.82 -7.98
C HIS A 14 5.97 -13.07 -7.19
N GLN A 15 5.68 -14.15 -7.90
CA GLN A 15 5.22 -15.41 -7.31
C GLN A 15 6.34 -16.16 -6.59
N ASP A 16 7.59 -16.01 -7.01
CA ASP A 16 8.74 -16.68 -6.37
C ASP A 16 8.98 -16.15 -4.95
N TYR A 17 8.84 -14.84 -4.75
CA TYR A 17 8.99 -14.19 -3.45
C TYR A 17 7.66 -14.02 -2.71
N ARG A 18 6.53 -14.24 -3.40
CA ARG A 18 5.15 -14.11 -2.89
C ARG A 18 4.92 -12.81 -2.14
N VAL A 19 4.95 -11.70 -2.86
CA VAL A 19 4.69 -10.37 -2.28
C VAL A 19 3.19 -10.24 -1.99
N PRO A 20 2.75 -10.08 -0.73
CA PRO A 20 1.35 -9.81 -0.42
C PRO A 20 0.95 -8.42 -0.91
N LEU A 21 -0.25 -8.33 -1.49
CA LEU A 21 -0.83 -7.05 -1.86
C LEU A 21 -1.42 -6.37 -0.63
N ILE A 22 -1.20 -5.06 -0.51
CA ILE A 22 -1.80 -4.22 0.51
C ILE A 22 -3.15 -3.74 -0.01
N TRP A 23 -4.18 -3.88 0.82
CA TRP A 23 -5.47 -3.27 0.56
C TRP A 23 -5.39 -1.78 0.93
N THR A 24 -5.58 -0.89 -0.04
CA THR A 24 -5.40 0.55 0.15
C THR A 24 -6.21 1.34 -0.87
N PHE A 25 -6.62 2.56 -0.51
CA PHE A 25 -7.27 3.52 -1.40
C PHE A 25 -6.36 4.69 -1.76
N ALA A 26 -5.04 4.53 -1.55
CA ALA A 26 -4.06 5.56 -1.84
C ALA A 26 -3.92 5.86 -3.34
N PHE A 27 -4.40 4.96 -4.20
CA PHE A 27 -4.31 5.06 -5.66
C PHE A 27 -5.72 5.15 -6.25
N MET A 28 -5.92 6.12 -7.13
CA MET A 28 -7.23 6.34 -7.76
C MET A 28 -7.69 5.10 -8.53
N GLY A 29 -8.85 4.55 -8.14
CA GLY A 29 -9.46 3.41 -8.81
C GLY A 29 -8.79 2.05 -8.56
N ALA A 30 -7.89 1.96 -7.57
CA ALA A 30 -7.24 0.71 -7.19
C ALA A 30 -7.42 0.45 -5.69
N GLU A 31 -7.85 -0.76 -5.36
CA GLU A 31 -7.98 -1.21 -3.97
C GLU A 31 -6.81 -2.09 -3.51
N TYR A 32 -6.01 -2.62 -4.45
CA TYR A 32 -4.82 -3.41 -4.14
C TYR A 32 -3.56 -2.78 -4.71
N TRP A 33 -2.50 -2.78 -3.91
CA TRP A 33 -1.19 -2.30 -4.31
C TRP A 33 -0.07 -3.26 -3.92
N CYS A 34 0.91 -3.40 -4.80
CA CYS A 34 2.11 -4.20 -4.57
C CYS A 34 3.24 -3.30 -4.04
N PRO A 35 3.67 -3.46 -2.78
CA PRO A 35 4.74 -2.64 -2.22
C PRO A 35 6.08 -2.83 -2.93
N TYR A 36 6.33 -4.04 -3.45
CA TYR A 36 7.56 -4.38 -4.14
C TYR A 36 7.65 -3.71 -5.52
N CYS A 37 6.68 -3.90 -6.43
CA CYS A 37 6.80 -3.42 -7.80
C CYS A 37 5.95 -2.21 -8.17
N GLY A 38 5.17 -1.68 -7.23
CA GLY A 38 4.31 -0.52 -7.44
C GLY A 38 3.03 -0.80 -8.23
N PHE A 39 2.78 -2.04 -8.67
CA PHE A 39 1.53 -2.39 -9.34
C PHE A 39 0.33 -2.07 -8.46
N ALA A 40 -0.62 -1.29 -8.97
CA ALA A 40 -1.90 -1.02 -8.34
C ALA A 40 -3.04 -1.49 -9.25
N GLY A 41 -4.12 -2.03 -8.69
CA GLY A 41 -5.29 -2.42 -9.46
C GLY A 41 -6.52 -2.72 -8.61
N SER A 42 -7.58 -3.12 -9.28
CA SER A 42 -8.89 -3.32 -8.65
C SER A 42 -9.06 -4.68 -7.98
N MET A 43 -10.10 -4.79 -7.15
CA MET A 43 -10.49 -6.01 -6.43
C MET A 43 -10.70 -7.23 -7.36
N LEU A 44 -11.24 -7.03 -8.56
CA LEU A 44 -11.63 -8.11 -9.46
C LEU A 44 -10.53 -8.58 -10.43
N GLY A 45 -9.36 -7.93 -10.46
CA GLY A 45 -8.29 -8.27 -11.41
C GLY A 45 -6.87 -8.24 -10.85
N SER A 46 -6.69 -7.85 -9.60
CA SER A 46 -5.35 -7.72 -9.01
C SER A 46 -4.91 -8.99 -8.32
N GLY A 47 -3.74 -9.51 -8.68
CA GLY A 47 -3.05 -10.55 -7.93
C GLY A 47 -3.63 -11.96 -8.05
N ILE A 48 -3.07 -12.87 -7.25
CA ILE A 48 -3.42 -14.29 -7.16
C ILE A 48 -3.87 -14.57 -5.73
N GLN A 49 -4.98 -15.27 -5.56
CA GLN A 49 -5.41 -15.77 -4.26
C GLN A 49 -4.64 -17.03 -3.89
N VAL A 50 -4.07 -17.05 -2.69
CA VAL A 50 -3.37 -18.21 -2.12
C VAL A 50 -3.81 -18.42 -0.69
N ASN A 51 -3.69 -19.66 -0.19
CA ASN A 51 -3.94 -19.94 1.23
C ASN A 51 -3.02 -19.09 2.11
N GLU A 52 -3.58 -18.52 3.16
CA GLU A 52 -2.81 -17.81 4.17
C GLU A 52 -1.74 -18.72 4.80
N SER A 53 -0.59 -18.12 5.10
CA SER A 53 0.47 -18.72 5.90
C SER A 53 1.01 -17.69 6.88
N LEU A 54 1.60 -18.15 7.99
CA LEU A 54 2.21 -17.27 8.98
C LEU A 54 3.32 -16.39 8.37
N GLU A 55 4.06 -16.91 7.39
CA GLU A 55 5.10 -16.15 6.67
C GLU A 55 4.48 -15.00 5.86
N LEU A 56 3.42 -15.29 5.09
CA LEU A 56 2.74 -14.28 4.28
C LEU A 56 2.10 -13.19 5.14
N LEU A 57 1.52 -13.56 6.29
CA LEU A 57 0.95 -12.61 7.24
C LEU A 57 2.02 -11.70 7.85
N LYS A 58 3.18 -12.26 8.23
CA LYS A 58 4.32 -11.46 8.72
C LYS A 58 4.86 -10.51 7.65
N ARG A 59 5.05 -11.00 6.43
CA ARG A 59 5.51 -10.19 5.29
C ARG A 59 4.52 -9.08 4.97
N LYS A 60 3.20 -9.38 4.99
CA LYS A 60 2.14 -8.39 4.76
C LYS A 60 2.21 -7.29 5.82
N LYS A 61 2.24 -7.66 7.09
CA LYS A 61 2.29 -6.70 8.20
C LYS A 61 3.53 -5.80 8.10
N ALA A 62 4.69 -6.38 7.83
CA ALA A 62 5.92 -5.60 7.69
C ALA A 62 5.89 -4.65 6.48
N TYR A 63 5.28 -5.07 5.37
CA TYR A 63 5.01 -4.17 4.25
C TYR A 63 4.01 -3.07 4.60
N GLU A 64 2.93 -3.37 5.31
CA GLU A 64 1.96 -2.36 5.76
C GLU A 64 2.65 -1.30 6.65
N GLU A 65 3.47 -1.73 7.61
CA GLU A 65 4.23 -0.84 8.50
C GLU A 65 5.26 0.00 7.73
N SER A 66 6.08 -0.61 6.88
CA SER A 66 7.13 0.11 6.13
C SER A 66 6.59 1.07 5.08
N THR A 67 5.36 0.85 4.59
CA THR A 67 4.76 1.66 3.51
C THR A 67 3.69 2.64 3.98
N GLU A 68 3.38 2.68 5.28
CA GLU A 68 2.32 3.52 5.85
C GLU A 68 2.48 4.99 5.45
N ASN A 69 3.67 5.56 5.67
CA ASN A 69 3.96 6.95 5.34
C ASN A 69 3.84 7.24 3.83
N TYR A 70 4.31 6.31 3.01
CA TYR A 70 4.24 6.42 1.56
C TYR A 70 2.79 6.38 1.08
N LEU A 71 2.00 5.41 1.54
CA LEU A 71 0.58 5.28 1.19
C LEU A 71 -0.23 6.47 1.69
N HIS A 72 0.09 7.00 2.86
CA HIS A 72 -0.54 8.21 3.37
C HIS A 72 -0.23 9.43 2.48
N ALA A 73 1.04 9.62 2.11
CA ALA A 73 1.45 10.71 1.22
C ALA A 73 0.84 10.60 -0.17
N GLN A 74 0.77 9.38 -0.70
CA GLN A 74 0.14 9.09 -1.97
C GLN A 74 -1.37 9.38 -1.91
N GLY A 75 -2.09 8.80 -0.95
CA GLY A 75 -3.54 8.95 -0.82
C GLY A 75 -3.98 10.39 -0.54
N THR A 76 -3.23 11.12 0.28
CA THR A 76 -3.50 12.54 0.58
C THR A 76 -3.54 13.40 -0.68
N THR A 77 -2.80 13.04 -1.73
CA THR A 77 -2.80 13.80 -2.98
C THR A 77 -4.08 13.62 -3.79
N TYR A 78 -4.72 12.45 -3.70
CA TYR A 78 -5.86 12.08 -4.55
C TYR A 78 -7.23 12.19 -3.87
N TYR A 79 -7.29 12.21 -2.54
CA TYR A 79 -8.56 12.34 -1.85
C TYR A 79 -9.24 13.69 -2.13
N SER A 80 -10.57 13.68 -2.09
CA SER A 80 -11.36 14.92 -2.17
C SER A 80 -11.05 15.85 -0.99
N GLU A 81 -10.78 15.26 0.18
CA GLU A 81 -10.52 15.96 1.43
C GLU A 81 -9.49 15.18 2.28
N THR A 82 -8.73 15.91 3.10
CA THR A 82 -7.78 15.35 4.07
C THR A 82 -7.89 16.09 5.40
N LYS A 83 -7.59 15.40 6.50
CA LYS A 83 -7.66 15.97 7.85
C LYS A 83 -6.34 16.65 8.20
N TRP A 84 -6.36 17.98 8.27
CA TRP A 84 -5.22 18.80 8.67
C TRP A 84 -5.55 19.60 9.94
N LYS A 85 -4.76 19.42 10.99
CA LYS A 85 -4.93 20.10 12.30
C LYS A 85 -6.39 20.06 12.80
N GLY A 86 -7.04 18.91 12.68
CA GLY A 86 -8.42 18.68 13.13
C GLY A 86 -9.52 19.12 12.17
N LYS A 87 -9.20 19.76 11.03
CA LYS A 87 -10.19 20.19 10.03
C LYS A 87 -10.04 19.40 8.73
N TYR A 88 -11.15 19.11 8.07
CA TYR A 88 -11.13 18.58 6.70
C TYR A 88 -10.93 19.74 5.73
N ILE A 89 -9.90 19.62 4.90
CA ILE A 89 -9.56 20.59 3.85
C ILE A 89 -9.28 19.84 2.55
N LYS A 90 -9.31 20.53 1.42
CA LYS A 90 -8.88 19.92 0.16
C LYS A 90 -7.36 19.79 0.17
N PRO A 91 -6.77 18.74 -0.42
CA PRO A 91 -5.32 18.61 -0.51
C PRO A 91 -4.61 19.81 -1.15
N ARG A 92 -5.26 20.46 -2.13
CA ARG A 92 -4.74 21.69 -2.75
C ARG A 92 -4.63 22.87 -1.79
N ASP A 93 -5.37 22.86 -0.68
CA ASP A 93 -5.38 23.91 0.34
C ASP A 93 -4.39 23.60 1.48
N LEU A 94 -3.65 22.49 1.42
CA LEU A 94 -2.57 22.21 2.36
C LEU A 94 -1.48 23.31 2.27
N PRO A 95 -0.85 23.67 3.41
CA PRO A 95 0.33 24.52 3.40
C PRO A 95 1.41 23.96 2.47
N GLN A 96 2.18 24.84 1.83
CA GLN A 96 3.22 24.43 0.89
C GLN A 96 4.26 23.50 1.54
N GLU A 97 4.68 23.81 2.77
CA GLU A 97 5.60 22.98 3.56
C GLU A 97 5.11 21.52 3.70
N GLU A 98 3.81 21.33 3.94
CA GLU A 98 3.24 19.99 4.06
C GLU A 98 3.19 19.28 2.70
N LYS A 99 2.87 20.00 1.62
CA LYS A 99 2.93 19.45 0.26
C LYS A 99 4.34 18.99 -0.09
N ASP A 100 5.35 19.79 0.26
CA ASP A 100 6.76 19.49 0.02
C ASP A 100 7.21 18.26 0.83
N ARG A 101 6.79 18.17 2.11
CA ARG A 101 7.03 17.00 2.96
C ARG A 101 6.43 15.73 2.35
N LEU A 102 5.18 15.76 1.90
CA LEU A 102 4.51 14.62 1.27
C LEU A 102 5.14 14.26 -0.08
N ALA A 103 5.58 15.25 -0.86
CA ALA A 103 6.31 15.02 -2.11
C ALA A 103 7.63 14.28 -1.84
N LYS A 104 8.43 14.74 -0.87
CA LYS A 104 9.69 14.10 -0.49
C LYS A 104 9.52 12.64 -0.08
N ILE A 105 8.52 12.33 0.74
CA ILE A 105 8.22 10.94 1.15
C ILE A 105 7.96 10.04 -0.06
N ARG A 106 7.25 10.54 -1.07
CA ARG A 106 6.97 9.78 -2.30
C ARG A 106 8.21 9.57 -3.16
N GLU A 107 9.06 10.58 -3.26
CA GLU A 107 10.31 10.52 -4.02
C GLU A 107 11.34 9.58 -3.39
N GLU A 108 11.38 9.51 -2.06
CA GLU A 108 12.33 8.66 -1.32
C GLU A 108 11.91 7.18 -1.29
N TYR A 109 10.65 6.87 -1.59
CA TYR A 109 10.16 5.50 -1.56
C TYR A 109 10.77 4.66 -2.68
N LYS A 110 11.42 3.55 -2.31
CA LYS A 110 12.11 2.65 -3.25
C LYS A 110 11.32 1.37 -3.45
N HIS A 111 10.93 1.14 -4.70
CA HIS A 111 10.46 -0.16 -5.16
C HIS A 111 11.60 -1.17 -5.29
N ASN A 112 11.25 -2.44 -5.39
CA ASN A 112 12.12 -3.60 -5.53
C ASN A 112 13.00 -3.86 -4.30
N VAL A 113 12.57 -3.42 -3.12
CA VAL A 113 13.20 -3.74 -1.85
C VAL A 113 12.42 -4.89 -1.20
N LYS A 114 13.11 -5.99 -0.92
CA LYS A 114 12.55 -7.08 -0.13
C LYS A 114 12.39 -6.62 1.31
N ILE A 115 11.34 -7.05 1.98
CA ILE A 115 11.09 -6.59 3.35
C ILE A 115 12.17 -7.07 4.33
N GLU A 116 12.84 -8.18 4.03
CA GLU A 116 13.96 -8.68 4.83
C GLU A 116 15.20 -7.75 4.74
N ASP A 117 15.32 -6.99 3.65
CA ASP A 117 16.40 -6.05 3.38
C ASP A 117 16.07 -4.61 3.84
N ALA A 118 14.85 -4.36 4.33
CA ALA A 118 14.33 -3.03 4.67
C ALA A 118 14.60 -2.62 6.13
N ASN A 119 15.56 -3.27 6.82
CA ASN A 119 15.94 -2.98 8.21
C ASN A 119 17.06 -1.95 8.31
#